data_AF-A0A2M7JUT7-F1
#
_entry.id   AF-A0A2M7JUT7-F1
#
_cell.length_a   1.000
_cell.length_b   1.000
_cell.length_c   1.000
_cell.angle_alpha   90.00
_cell.angle_beta   90.00
_cell.angle_gamma   90.00
#
_symmetry.space_group_name_H-M   'P 1'
#
loop_
_entity.id
_entity.type
_entity.pdbx_description
1 polymer ?
#
loop_
_entity_poly.entity_id
_entity_poly.type
_entity_poly.pdbx_seq_one_letter_code
_entity_poly.pdbx_strand_id
1 'polypeptide(L)'
;MLKLFGEEEASEYLMKYMLEFETEGSSPLLDLKQFENPSDYKLRIISGGKAEKITGVDLVETFNYLIGLKVSKYKSLKKNG
;
A
#
# COMPACT_ATOMS: atom_id res chain seq x y z
N MET A 1 18.91 4.45 -23.78
CA MET A 1 18.52 3.53 -22.71
C MET A 1 17.19 2.85 -23.06
N LEU A 2 16.06 3.55 -23.13
CA LEU A 2 14.77 2.94 -23.53
C LEU A 2 14.70 2.43 -24.98
N LYS A 3 15.42 3.08 -25.91
CA LYS A 3 15.51 2.67 -27.33
C LYS A 3 16.30 1.37 -27.59
N LEU A 4 16.80 0.72 -26.54
CA LEU A 4 17.56 -0.54 -26.64
C LEU A 4 16.72 -1.78 -26.34
N PHE A 5 15.51 -1.59 -25.80
CA PHE A 5 14.57 -2.67 -25.47
C PHE A 5 13.54 -2.86 -26.60
N GLY A 6 12.95 -4.06 -26.69
CA GLY A 6 11.78 -4.27 -27.55
C GLY A 6 10.60 -3.40 -27.11
N GLU A 7 9.63 -3.15 -28.00
CA GLU A 7 8.48 -2.26 -27.68
C GLU A 7 7.71 -2.72 -26.43
N GLU A 8 7.50 -4.03 -26.27
CA GLU A 8 6.83 -4.60 -25.10
C GLU A 8 7.62 -4.41 -23.80
N GLU A 9 8.93 -4.66 -23.82
CA GLU A 9 9.83 -4.50 -22.67
C GLU A 9 9.95 -3.03 -22.25
N ALA A 10 10.01 -2.12 -23.23
CA ALA A 10 10.02 -0.68 -22.98
C ALA A 10 8.69 -0.21 -22.37
N SER A 11 7.56 -0.77 -22.83
CA SER A 11 6.23 -0.49 -22.29
C SER A 11 6.09 -1.01 -20.86
N GLU A 12 6.48 -2.26 -20.58
CA GLU A 12 6.43 -2.83 -19.23
C GLU A 12 7.32 -2.06 -18.26
N TYR A 13 8.54 -1.71 -18.68
CA TYR A 13 9.43 -0.86 -17.90
C TYR A 13 8.75 0.47 -17.61
N LEU A 14 8.26 1.17 -18.63
CA LEU A 14 7.60 2.46 -18.44
C LEU A 14 6.37 2.36 -17.52
N MET A 15 5.54 1.33 -17.66
CA MET A 15 4.39 1.11 -16.77
C MET A 15 4.82 0.97 -15.30
N LYS A 16 5.90 0.23 -15.02
CA LYS A 16 6.43 0.12 -13.64
C LYS A 16 6.85 1.47 -13.07
N TYR A 17 7.47 2.32 -13.88
CA TYR A 17 7.87 3.67 -13.45
C TYR A 17 6.69 4.64 -13.35
N MET A 18 5.67 4.49 -14.20
CA MET A 18 4.46 5.33 -14.15
C MET A 18 3.59 4.98 -12.95
N LEU A 19 3.63 3.73 -12.47
CA LEU A 19 2.83 3.29 -11.34
C LEU A 19 3.00 4.22 -10.13
N GLU A 20 4.22 4.59 -9.76
CA GLU A 20 4.49 5.48 -8.61
C GLU A 20 3.83 6.86 -8.75
N PHE A 21 3.78 7.41 -9.96
CA PHE A 21 3.12 8.70 -10.23
C PHE A 21 1.60 8.60 -10.28
N GLU A 22 1.07 7.56 -10.93
CA GLU A 22 -0.38 7.33 -11.04
C GLU A 22 -1.04 7.06 -9.68
N THR A 23 -0.25 6.56 -8.74
CA THR A 23 -0.70 6.14 -7.41
C THR A 23 -0.20 7.05 -6.30
N GLU A 24 0.36 8.22 -6.64
CA GLU A 24 0.81 9.21 -5.67
C GLU A 24 -0.35 9.62 -4.74
N GLY A 25 -0.17 9.44 -3.42
CA GLY A 25 -1.21 9.69 -2.42
C GLY A 25 -2.36 8.68 -2.42
N SER A 26 -2.29 7.60 -3.20
CA SER A 26 -3.26 6.52 -3.15
C SER A 26 -3.07 5.65 -1.90
N SER A 27 -4.17 5.21 -1.29
CA SER A 27 -4.09 4.32 -0.13
C SER A 27 -3.28 3.03 -0.40
N PRO A 28 -3.42 2.30 -1.52
CA PRO A 28 -2.76 1.01 -1.72
C PRO A 28 -1.23 1.02 -1.64
N LEU A 29 -0.57 2.14 -1.91
CA LEU A 29 0.90 2.27 -1.88
C LEU A 29 1.45 2.82 -0.55
N LEU A 30 0.69 2.59 0.53
CA LEU A 30 0.97 3.04 1.89
C LEU A 30 1.01 4.58 2.02
N ASP A 31 -0.14 5.15 2.38
CA ASP A 31 -0.23 6.56 2.75
C ASP A 31 0.03 6.74 4.25
N LEU A 32 1.17 7.33 4.59
CA LEU A 32 1.58 7.56 5.99
C LEU A 32 0.62 8.48 6.75
N LYS A 33 -0.16 9.33 6.08
CA LYS A 33 -1.16 10.19 6.75
C LYS A 33 -2.27 9.37 7.39
N GLN A 34 -2.53 8.16 6.88
CA GLN A 34 -3.58 7.27 7.40
C GLN A 34 -3.23 6.70 8.78
N PHE A 35 -1.97 6.81 9.23
CA PHE A 35 -1.58 6.45 10.58
C PHE A 35 -2.09 7.41 11.66
N GLU A 36 -2.69 8.55 11.30
CA GLU A 36 -3.42 9.40 12.25
C GLU A 36 -4.68 8.68 12.79
N ASN A 37 -5.32 7.85 11.96
CA ASN A 37 -6.43 6.98 12.36
C ASN A 37 -6.30 5.59 11.70
N PRO A 38 -5.34 4.76 12.16
CA PRO A 38 -5.01 3.50 11.50
C PRO A 38 -6.15 2.47 11.59
N SER A 39 -7.11 2.69 12.50
CA SER A 39 -8.24 1.79 12.72
C SER A 39 -9.35 1.88 11.68
N ASP A 40 -9.44 2.99 10.94
CA ASP A 40 -10.47 3.20 9.90
C ASP A 40 -9.93 3.01 8.49
N TYR A 41 -8.69 2.51 8.36
CA TYR A 41 -8.05 2.33 7.08
C TYR A 41 -8.74 1.22 6.25
N LYS A 42 -9.10 1.56 5.02
CA LYS A 42 -9.89 0.72 4.11
C LYS A 42 -9.28 0.72 2.71
N LEU A 43 -9.24 -0.45 2.09
CA LEU A 43 -8.85 -0.62 0.70
C LEU A 43 -10.05 -1.02 -0.15
N ARG A 44 -10.05 -0.53 -1.39
CA ARG A 44 -10.96 -1.01 -2.43
C ARG A 44 -10.23 -2.12 -3.19
N ILE A 45 -10.74 -3.34 -3.09
CA ILE A 45 -10.07 -4.54 -3.61
C ILE A 45 -10.93 -5.18 -4.70
N ILE A 46 -10.31 -5.49 -5.83
CA ILE A 46 -10.87 -6.32 -6.90
C ILE A 46 -10.13 -7.65 -6.87
N SER A 47 -10.86 -8.77 -6.80
CA SER A 47 -10.25 -10.10 -6.71
C SER A 47 -10.94 -11.08 -7.65
N GLY A 48 -10.17 -11.69 -8.55
CA GLY A 48 -10.64 -12.78 -9.42
C GLY A 48 -11.83 -12.41 -10.32
N GLY A 49 -11.82 -11.21 -10.91
CA GLY A 49 -12.88 -10.72 -11.79
C GLY A 49 -14.21 -10.41 -11.09
N LYS A 50 -14.24 -10.40 -9.75
CA LYS A 50 -15.42 -10.02 -8.96
C LYS A 50 -15.54 -8.50 -8.84
N ALA A 51 -16.73 -8.06 -8.45
CA ALA A 51 -16.98 -6.66 -8.12
C ALA A 51 -16.02 -6.14 -7.04
N GLU A 52 -15.73 -4.85 -7.12
CA GLU A 52 -14.93 -4.12 -6.14
C GLU A 52 -15.56 -4.21 -4.75
N LYS A 53 -14.73 -4.46 -3.72
CA LYS A 53 -15.15 -4.53 -2.33
C LYS A 53 -14.30 -3.61 -1.45
N ILE A 54 -14.97 -2.83 -0.60
CA ILE A 54 -14.31 -2.09 0.49
C ILE A 54 -13.97 -3.07 1.61
N THR A 55 -12.69 -3.14 1.97
CA THR A 55 -12.17 -4.07 2.97
C THR A 55 -11.36 -3.27 4.00
N GLY A 56 -11.70 -3.42 5.29
CA GLY A 56 -10.89 -2.86 6.36
C GLY A 56 -9.56 -3.61 6.47
N VAL A 57 -8.48 -2.87 6.70
CA VAL A 57 -7.12 -3.42 6.75
C VAL A 57 -6.47 -2.98 8.06
N ASP A 58 -5.80 -3.91 8.73
CA ASP A 58 -4.92 -3.58 9.85
C ASP A 58 -3.65 -2.91 9.28
N LEU A 59 -3.67 -1.58 9.27
CA LEU A 59 -2.59 -0.77 8.70
C LEU A 59 -1.27 -0.98 9.46
N VAL A 60 -1.33 -1.12 10.78
CA VAL A 60 -0.13 -1.25 11.63
C VAL A 60 0.54 -2.60 11.39
N GLU A 61 -0.24 -3.68 11.41
CA GLU A 61 0.29 -5.01 11.16
C GLU A 61 0.81 -5.16 9.73
N THR A 62 0.05 -4.63 8.75
CA THR A 62 0.46 -4.68 7.33
C THR A 62 1.77 -3.92 7.12
N PHE A 63 1.92 -2.74 7.72
CA PHE A 63 3.18 -1.99 7.64
C PHE A 63 4.36 -2.78 8.20
N ASN A 64 4.21 -3.34 9.41
CA ASN A 64 5.25 -4.16 10.03
C ASN A 64 5.64 -5.35 9.14
N TYR A 65 4.64 -6.02 8.57
CA TYR A 65 4.85 -7.12 7.63
C TYR A 65 5.65 -6.69 6.40
N LEU A 66 5.28 -5.58 5.76
CA LEU A 66 5.94 -5.07 4.54
C LEU A 66 7.41 -4.70 4.76
N ILE A 67 7.74 -4.12 5.91
CA ILE A 67 9.14 -3.78 6.23
C ILE A 67 9.93 -4.95 6.83
N GLY A 68 9.29 -6.11 7.02
CA GLY A 68 9.92 -7.29 7.63
C GLY A 68 10.13 -7.18 9.14
N LEU A 69 9.47 -6.23 9.82
CA LEU A 69 9.54 -6.07 11.27
C LEU A 69 8.65 -7.09 11.97
N LYS A 70 9.24 -7.97 12.77
CA LYS A 70 8.51 -8.94 13.60
C LYS A 70 8.30 -8.37 15.00
N VAL A 71 7.08 -7.95 15.30
CA VAL A 71 6.71 -7.42 16.63
C VAL A 71 6.21 -8.56 17.51
N SER A 72 6.88 -8.81 18.64
CA SER A 72 6.47 -9.85 19.59
C SER A 72 5.48 -9.33 20.63
N LYS A 73 5.66 -8.08 21.10
CA LYS A 73 4.78 -7.38 22.05
C LYS A 73 4.89 -5.87 21.85
N TYR A 74 3.79 -5.16 22.09
CA TYR A 74 3.78 -3.70 22.21
C TYR A 74 2.92 -3.28 23.41
N LYS A 75 3.18 -2.09 23.95
CA LYS A 75 2.43 -1.53 25.09
C LYS A 75 1.81 -0.21 24.66
N SER A 76 0.49 -0.13 24.72
CA SER A 76 -0.22 1.14 24.58
C SER A 76 -0.25 1.87 25.91
N LEU A 77 0.24 3.11 25.95
CA LEU A 77 0.12 3.98 27.12
C LEU A 77 -1.14 4.83 26.94
N LYS A 78 -2.16 4.62 27.77
CA LYS A 78 -3.26 5.60 27.87
C LYS A 78 -2.74 6.77 28.70
N LYS A 79 -2.73 7.97 28.12
CA LYS A 79 -2.50 9.19 28.89
C LYS A 79 -3.78 9.45 29.68
N ASN A 80 -3.76 9.14 30.97
CA ASN A 80 -4.87 9.50 31.86
C ASN A 80 -4.88 11.03 31.95
N GLY A 81 -5.99 11.63 31.54
CA GLY A 81 -6.32 13.02 31.84
C GLY A 81 -6.80 13.15 33.28
#